data_AF-A0A3D5QCN7-F1
#
_entry.id   AF-A0A3D5QCN7-F1
#
_cell.length_a   1.000
_cell.length_b   1.000
_cell.length_c   1.000
_cell.angle_alpha   90.00
_cell.angle_beta   90.00
_cell.angle_gamma   90.00
#
_symmetry.space_group_name_H-M   'P 1'
#
loop_
_entity.id
_entity.type
_entity.pdbx_description
1 polymer ?
#
loop_
_entity_poly.entity_id
_entity_poly.type
_entity_poly.pdbx_seq_one_letter_code
_entity_poly.pdbx_strand_id
1 'polypeptide(L)' 'MKGKLIGISGYIVKARLPEAGIYDRVLVGERELTGEIIKISGEDVIIQVYEDTRGLG' A
#
# COMPACT_ATOMS: atom_id res chain seq x y z
N MET A 1 6.02 8.45 -7.50
CA MET A 1 6.81 8.04 -6.32
C MET A 1 6.89 6.52 -6.27
N LYS A 2 7.96 5.94 -5.70
CA LYS A 2 8.09 4.48 -5.53
C LYS A 2 8.22 4.17 -4.04
N GLY A 3 7.40 3.26 -3.54
CA GLY A 3 7.45 2.77 -2.16
C GLY A 3 8.09 1.39 -2.06
N LYS A 4 8.34 0.95 -0.83
CA LYS A 4 8.83 -0.40 -0.53
C LYS A 4 7.78 -1.18 0.25
N LEU A 5 7.39 -2.34 -0.26
CA LEU A 5 6.52 -3.26 0.46
C LEU A 5 7.21 -3.74 1.75
N ILE A 6 6.51 -3.67 2.89
CA ILE A 6 6.98 -4.15 4.19
C ILE A 6 6.25 -5.43 4.60
N GLY A 7 4.95 -5.52 4.32
CA GLY A 7 4.16 -6.70 4.65
C GLY A 7 2.75 -6.68 4.09
N ILE A 8 2.14 -7.85 4.00
CA ILE A 8 0.79 -8.07 3.46
C ILE A 8 0.00 -8.89 4.47
N SER A 9 -1.23 -8.47 4.76
CA SER A 9 -2.19 -9.20 5.59
C SER A 9 -3.58 -9.09 4.94
N GLY A 10 -3.93 -10.10 4.13
CA GLY A 10 -5.12 -10.04 3.29
C GLY A 10 -5.12 -8.77 2.43
N TYR A 11 -6.21 -8.01 2.47
CA TYR A 11 -6.39 -6.76 1.72
C TYR A 11 -5.66 -5.55 2.33
N ILE A 12 -4.89 -5.74 3.40
CA ILE A 12 -4.13 -4.67 4.05
C ILE A 12 -2.65 -4.83 3.75
N VAL A 13 -2.04 -3.76 3.23
CA VAL A 13 -0.63 -3.71 2.87
C VAL A 13 0.06 -2.64 3.72
N LYS A 14 1.20 -3.02 4.30
CA LYS A 14 2.13 -2.06 4.92
C LYS A 14 3.26 -1.78 3.94
N ALA A 15 3.53 -0.51 3.69
CA ALA A 15 4.64 -0.07 2.84
C ALA A 15 5.38 1.11 3.46
N ARG A 16 6.65 1.30 3.10
CA ARG A 16 7.36 2.56 3.30
C ARG A 16 7.11 3.44 2.09
N LEU A 17 6.48 4.57 2.30
CA LEU A 17 6.19 5.55 1.25
C LEU A 17 6.24 6.96 1.85
N PRO A 18 7.44 7.56 1.95
CA PRO A 18 7.59 8.93 2.42
C PRO A 18 6.76 9.89 1.57
N GLU A 19 6.29 10.97 2.20
CA GLU A 19 5.55 12.07 1.54
C GLU A 19 4.18 11.68 0.96
N ALA A 20 3.66 10.50 1.28
CA ALA A 20 2.31 10.11 0.88
C ALA A 20 1.24 10.80 1.74
N GLY A 21 0.09 11.11 1.13
CA GLY A 21 -1.09 11.66 1.79
C GLY A 21 -2.07 10.57 2.23
N ILE A 22 -2.86 10.86 3.26
CA ILE A 22 -4.03 10.03 3.59
C ILE A 22 -5.07 10.20 2.48
N TYR A 23 -5.76 9.12 2.11
CA TYR A 23 -6.70 9.02 0.99
C TYR A 23 -6.08 9.12 -0.41
N ASP A 24 -4.75 9.13 -0.53
CA ASP A 24 -4.11 8.98 -1.83
C ASP A 24 -4.42 7.60 -2.41
N ARG A 25 -4.80 7.58 -3.69
CA ARG A 25 -4.90 6.35 -4.47
C ARG A 25 -3.51 5.90 -4.89
N VAL A 26 -3.24 4.61 -4.73
CA VAL A 26 -1.94 4.02 -5.01
C VAL A 26 -2.08 2.72 -5.81
N LEU A 27 -1.02 2.37 -6.51
CA LEU A 27 -0.85 1.08 -7.19
C LEU A 27 0.13 0.24 -6.36
N VAL A 28 -0.23 -1.02 -6.10
CA VAL A 28 0.52 -1.92 -5.23
C VAL A 28 1.05 -3.11 -6.01
N GLY A 29 2.38 -3.30 -5.92
CA GLY A 29 3.10 -4.42 -6.54
C GLY A 29 3.19 -4.35 -8.07
N GLU A 30 3.75 -5.40 -8.68
CA GLU A 30 3.97 -5.47 -10.13
C GLU A 30 2.67 -5.58 -10.93
N ARG A 31 1.60 -6.07 -10.29
CA ARG A 31 0.26 -6.19 -10.88
C ARG A 31 -0.54 -4.89 -10.80
N GLU A 32 0.04 -3.83 -10.24
CA GLU A 32 -0.58 -2.51 -10.11
C GLU A 32 -1.97 -2.55 -9.45
N LEU A 33 -2.12 -3.35 -8.39
CA LEU A 33 -3.40 -3.49 -7.70
C LEU A 33 -3.81 -2.15 -7.09
N THR A 34 -5.07 -1.77 -7.27
CA THR A 34 -5.55 -0.48 -6.81
C THR A 34 -5.82 -0.48 -5.30
N GLY A 35 -5.42 0.60 -4.62
CA GLY A 35 -5.68 0.78 -3.20
C GLY A 35 -5.68 2.25 -2.76
N GLU A 36 -5.93 2.45 -1.47
CA GLU A 36 -6.01 3.76 -0.83
C GLU A 36 -5.21 3.77 0.47
N ILE A 37 -4.49 4.86 0.73
CA ILE A 37 -3.79 5.07 2.00
C ILE A 37 -4.81 5.43 3.09
N ILE A 38 -4.99 4.52 4.04
CA ILE A 38 -5.96 4.69 5.14
C ILE A 38 -5.31 5.10 6.46
N LYS A 39 -3.98 5.01 6.57
CA LYS A 39 -3.22 5.45 7.74
C LYS A 39 -1.77 5.76 7.39
N ILE A 40 -1.22 6.79 8.03
CA ILE A 40 0.21 7.16 7.97
C ILE A 40 0.79 7.06 9.38
N SER A 41 2.02 6.54 9.51
CA SER A 41 2.76 6.45 10.75
C SER A 41 4.25 6.67 10.49
N GLY A 42 4.68 7.93 10.58
CA GLY A 42 6.01 8.35 10.14
C GLY A 42 6.14 8.18 8.62
N GLU A 43 7.11 7.40 8.17
CA GLU A 43 7.34 7.09 6.74
C GLU A 43 6.58 5.83 6.27
N ASP A 44 5.96 5.10 7.19
CA ASP A 44 5.21 3.90 6.87
C ASP A 44 3.73 4.25 6.65
N VAL A 45 3.11 3.57 5.70
CA VAL A 45 1.71 3.71 5.33
C VAL A 45 0.99 2.38 5.42
N ILE A 46 -0.30 2.43 5.75
CA ILE A 46 -1.23 1.33 5.63
C ILE A 46 -2.12 1.61 4.43
N ILE A 47 -2.13 0.68 3.50
CA ILE A 47 -2.87 0.73 2.25
C ILE A 47 -3.96 -0.35 2.32
N GLN A 48 -5.20 0.03 2.05
CA GLN A 48 -6.26 -0.92 1.77
C GLN A 48 -6.32 -1.17 0.26
N VAL A 49 -6.12 -2.42 -0.15
CA VAL A 49 -6.21 -2.85 -1.55
C VAL A 49 -7.62 -3.34 -1.82
N TYR A 50 -8.22 -2.92 -2.93
CA TYR A 50 -9.60 -3.32 -3.28
C TYR A 50 -9.68 -4.72 -3.90
N GLU A 51 -8.57 -5.16 -4.49
CA GLU A 51 -8.42 -6.43 -5.17
C GLU A 51 -7.68 -7.46 -4.30
N ASP A 52 -7.82 -8.72 -4.69
CA ASP A 52 -7.14 -9.83 -4.03
C ASP A 52 -5.61 -9.70 -4.14
N THR A 53 -4.96 -9.69 -2.98
CA THR A 53 -3.52 -9.50 -2.82
C THR A 53 -2.70 -10.79 -2.99
N ARG A 54 -3.33 -11.92 -3.34
CA ARG A 54 -2.63 -13.17 -3.66
C ARG A 54 -1.54 -12.94 -4.72
N GLY A 55 -0.32 -13.32 -4.38
CA GLY A 55 0.87 -13.20 -5.24
C GLY A 55 1.58 -11.84 -5.21
N LEU A 56 1.28 -10.96 -4.24
CA LEU A 56 2.06 -9.73 -4.00
C LEU A 56 3.36 -9.97 -3.21
N GLY A 57 3.61 -11.19 -2.72
CA GLY A 57 4.79 -11.57 -1.93
C GLY A 57 5.71 -12.52 -2.67
#